data_AF-A0A7Z9IFZ4-F1
#
_entry.id   AF-A0A7Z9IFZ4-F1
#
_cell.length_a   1.000
_cell.length_b   1.000
_cell.length_c   1.000
_cell.angle_alpha   90.00
_cell.angle_beta   90.00
_cell.angle_gamma   90.00
#
_symmetry.space_group_name_H-M   'P 1'
#
loop_
_entity.id
_entity.type
_entity.pdbx_description
1 polymer ?
#
loop_
_entity_poly.entity_id
_entity_poly.type
_entity_poly.pdbx_seq_one_letter_code
_entity_poly.pdbx_strand_id
1 'polypeptide(L)'
;MQNEPKQTVARVLTLSLGATTAMWVFSYIALLFSGKTGGEILFVLGALCLPIAARYGKSLKEGACVGVVSALLNLLLIGSIVGGKAPSEMMSVGLIWVAGLFVVSIVLGIIGASFHGRLKDCSCDVDWNFGFLCVATTLVFLMLVTGGLVTGMEAGLAVPDWPNSYGHNMLLYPLTEMVSPENKGVFFEHAHRLTGMLIGMTSLMMVICVWKWNKCKIARTLALLIFIFVCMQGLLGGLRVTGHLTLSQDREVLSPNLWIGVVHGVVGQMIFAGFVMLSAMMSPKWKSPERVTNKGDAKWAMMLCVAMVLQLVLGAAYRHMLGDETLAPKATHILY
;
A
#
# COMPACT_ATOMS: atom_id res chain seq x y z
N MET A 1 -6.63 -22.52 25.15
CA MET A 1 -7.13 -23.23 23.96
C MET A 1 -8.22 -22.48 23.18
N GLN A 2 -9.10 -21.64 23.78
CA GLN A 2 -10.21 -20.98 23.05
C GLN A 2 -9.85 -19.85 22.04
N ASN A 3 -8.58 -19.37 21.98
CA ASN A 3 -8.16 -18.28 21.07
C ASN A 3 -7.24 -18.71 19.91
N GLU A 4 -6.85 -19.99 19.86
CA GLU A 4 -5.86 -20.50 18.90
C GLU A 4 -6.26 -20.38 17.41
N PRO A 5 -7.52 -20.65 17.03
CA PRO A 5 -7.94 -20.55 15.62
C PRO A 5 -7.90 -19.10 15.11
N LYS A 6 -8.27 -18.12 15.96
CA LYS A 6 -8.27 -16.69 15.60
C LYS A 6 -6.84 -16.18 15.38
N GLN A 7 -5.91 -16.61 16.22
CA GLN A 7 -4.50 -16.26 16.09
C GLN A 7 -3.84 -16.90 14.85
N THR A 8 -4.37 -18.03 14.36
CA THR A 8 -3.86 -18.68 13.14
C THR A 8 -4.19 -17.89 11.88
N VAL A 9 -5.44 -17.46 11.71
CA VAL A 9 -5.84 -16.63 10.56
C VAL A 9 -5.07 -15.31 10.56
N ALA A 10 -5.02 -14.62 11.70
CA ALA A 10 -4.30 -13.35 11.82
C ALA A 10 -2.81 -13.50 11.49
N ARG A 11 -2.17 -14.58 11.94
CA ARG A 11 -0.77 -14.88 11.62
C ARG A 11 -0.57 -15.08 10.12
N VAL A 12 -1.36 -15.92 9.47
CA VAL A 12 -1.27 -16.16 8.03
C VAL A 12 -1.43 -14.87 7.24
N LEU A 13 -2.43 -14.05 7.56
CA LEU A 13 -2.67 -12.76 6.90
C LEU A 13 -1.52 -11.77 7.15
N THR A 14 -0.97 -11.71 8.36
CA THR A 14 0.16 -10.84 8.69
C THR A 14 1.40 -11.21 7.88
N LEU A 15 1.75 -12.50 7.87
CA LEU A 15 2.94 -13.00 7.19
C LEU A 15 2.84 -12.86 5.67
N SER A 16 1.69 -13.19 5.10
CA SER A 16 1.45 -13.08 3.64
C SER A 16 1.42 -11.63 3.16
N LEU A 17 0.73 -10.73 3.86
CA LEU A 17 0.71 -9.31 3.51
C LEU A 17 2.10 -8.67 3.67
N GLY A 18 2.80 -9.00 4.76
CA GLY A 18 4.15 -8.48 5.02
C GLY A 18 5.16 -8.95 3.97
N ALA A 19 5.14 -10.25 3.66
CA ALA A 19 5.97 -10.82 2.60
C ALA A 19 5.65 -10.18 1.24
N THR A 20 4.38 -10.08 0.87
CA THR A 20 3.96 -9.51 -0.42
C THR A 20 4.37 -8.04 -0.54
N THR A 21 4.19 -7.26 0.54
CA THR A 21 4.62 -5.86 0.57
C THR A 21 6.13 -5.75 0.36
N ALA A 22 6.93 -6.58 1.06
CA ALA A 22 8.37 -6.59 0.90
C ALA A 22 8.79 -7.04 -0.52
N MET A 23 8.13 -8.06 -1.08
CA MET A 23 8.32 -8.50 -2.47
C MET A 23 8.10 -7.36 -3.45
N TRP A 24 7.02 -6.58 -3.30
CA TRP A 24 6.72 -5.45 -4.19
C TRP A 24 7.78 -4.35 -4.08
N VAL A 25 8.21 -4.01 -2.86
CA VAL A 25 9.29 -3.04 -2.65
C VAL A 25 10.57 -3.48 -3.33
N PHE A 26 11.03 -4.71 -3.09
CA PHE A 26 12.23 -5.24 -3.72
C PHE A 26 12.09 -5.32 -5.24
N SER A 27 10.94 -5.74 -5.75
CA SER A 27 10.70 -5.87 -7.19
C SER A 27 10.69 -4.52 -7.90
N TYR A 28 10.02 -3.51 -7.33
CA TYR A 28 10.03 -2.15 -7.88
C TYR A 28 11.45 -1.57 -7.92
N ILE A 29 12.24 -1.74 -6.86
CA ILE A 29 13.63 -1.27 -6.87
C ILE A 29 14.44 -2.10 -7.87
N ALA A 30 14.27 -3.42 -7.93
CA ALA A 30 14.97 -4.29 -8.89
C ALA A 30 14.71 -3.86 -10.34
N LEU A 31 13.48 -3.49 -10.69
CA LEU A 31 13.09 -3.02 -12.02
C LEU A 31 13.85 -1.74 -12.44
N LEU A 32 14.11 -0.82 -11.50
CA LEU A 32 14.93 0.38 -11.77
C LEU A 32 16.41 0.06 -12.02
N PHE A 33 16.88 -1.11 -11.60
CA PHE A 33 18.26 -1.56 -11.76
C PHE A 33 18.36 -2.83 -12.62
N SER A 34 17.37 -3.09 -13.48
CA SER A 34 17.33 -4.26 -14.36
C SER A 34 18.61 -4.36 -15.21
N GLY A 35 19.14 -5.58 -15.35
CA GLY A 35 20.40 -5.84 -16.08
C GLY A 35 21.67 -5.45 -15.33
N LYS A 36 21.57 -4.95 -14.09
CA LYS A 36 22.72 -4.70 -13.20
C LYS A 36 22.72 -5.72 -12.06
N THR A 37 23.92 -6.05 -11.56
CA THR A 37 24.10 -6.97 -10.42
C THR A 37 23.24 -6.59 -9.21
N GLY A 38 23.09 -5.29 -8.94
CA GLY A 38 22.22 -4.81 -7.86
C GLY A 38 20.75 -5.18 -8.05
N GLY A 39 20.22 -5.12 -9.28
CA GLY A 39 18.84 -5.52 -9.60
C GLY A 39 18.62 -7.01 -9.39
N GLU A 40 19.57 -7.84 -9.84
CA GLU A 40 19.51 -9.30 -9.66
C GLU A 40 19.52 -9.71 -8.18
N ILE A 41 20.37 -9.06 -7.36
CA ILE A 41 20.39 -9.29 -5.90
C ILE A 41 19.04 -8.93 -5.28
N LEU A 42 18.47 -7.78 -5.64
CA LEU A 42 17.16 -7.34 -5.12
C LEU A 42 16.03 -8.27 -5.54
N PHE A 43 16.07 -8.80 -6.77
CA PHE A 43 15.09 -9.79 -7.24
C PHE A 43 15.14 -11.07 -6.40
N VAL A 44 16.35 -11.58 -6.12
CA VAL A 44 16.54 -12.74 -5.24
C VAL A 44 16.05 -12.45 -3.82
N LEU A 45 16.37 -11.27 -3.26
CA LEU A 45 15.86 -10.85 -1.95
C LEU A 45 14.33 -10.77 -1.93
N GLY A 46 13.71 -10.28 -3.01
CA GLY A 46 12.27 -10.30 -3.22
C GLY A 46 11.71 -11.73 -3.12
N ALA A 47 12.27 -12.67 -3.88
CA ALA A 47 11.85 -14.07 -3.86
C ALA A 47 11.99 -14.73 -2.48
N LEU A 48 13.03 -14.36 -1.71
CA LEU A 48 13.28 -14.89 -0.36
C LEU A 48 12.32 -14.35 0.70
N CYS A 49 11.63 -13.22 0.46
CA CYS A 49 10.71 -12.64 1.44
C CYS A 49 9.61 -13.61 1.88
N LEU A 50 9.03 -14.37 0.93
CA LEU A 50 7.94 -15.29 1.20
C LEU A 50 8.36 -16.48 2.09
N PRO A 51 9.40 -17.27 1.77
CA PRO A 51 9.85 -18.35 2.66
C PRO A 51 10.37 -17.81 4.01
N ILE A 52 11.03 -16.63 4.03
CA ILE A 52 11.48 -16.02 5.29
C ILE A 52 10.29 -15.64 6.18
N ALA A 53 9.19 -15.12 5.63
CA ALA A 53 7.99 -14.85 6.42
C ALA A 53 7.30 -16.15 6.83
N ALA A 54 7.16 -17.11 5.92
CA ALA A 54 6.45 -18.37 6.17
C ALA A 54 7.10 -19.24 7.24
N ARG A 55 8.38 -19.04 7.58
CA ARG A 55 9.07 -19.73 8.70
C ARG A 55 8.43 -19.48 10.07
N TYR A 56 7.69 -18.39 10.21
CA TYR A 56 6.94 -18.06 11.41
C TYR A 56 5.57 -18.74 11.47
N GLY A 57 5.16 -19.45 10.41
CA GLY A 57 4.00 -20.33 10.42
C GLY A 57 4.28 -21.58 11.27
N LYS A 58 3.28 -22.03 12.04
CA LYS A 58 3.44 -23.16 12.98
C LYS A 58 3.29 -24.54 12.34
N SER A 59 2.89 -24.60 11.07
CA SER A 59 2.70 -25.85 10.34
C SER A 59 2.90 -25.68 8.84
N LEU A 60 3.16 -26.77 8.12
CA LEU A 60 3.25 -26.77 6.66
C LEU A 60 1.95 -26.28 6.00
N LYS A 61 0.79 -26.55 6.62
CA LYS A 61 -0.52 -26.04 6.16
C LYS A 61 -0.57 -24.52 6.25
N GLU A 62 -0.08 -23.93 7.35
CA GLU A 62 0.01 -22.47 7.47
C GLU A 62 0.98 -21.88 6.45
N GLY A 63 2.12 -22.52 6.21
CA GLY A 63 3.06 -22.12 5.15
C GLY A 63 2.40 -22.11 3.77
N ALA A 64 1.68 -23.17 3.42
CA ALA A 64 0.90 -23.23 2.18
C ALA A 64 -0.15 -22.11 2.10
N CYS A 65 -0.90 -21.85 3.19
CA CYS A 65 -1.88 -20.76 3.24
C CYS A 65 -1.22 -19.38 3.07
N VAL A 66 -0.04 -19.15 3.66
CA VAL A 66 0.74 -17.91 3.45
C VAL A 66 1.08 -17.75 1.98
N GLY A 67 1.51 -18.83 1.32
CA GLY A 67 1.75 -18.88 -0.12
C GLY A 67 0.50 -18.55 -0.95
N VAL A 68 -0.63 -19.17 -0.65
CA VAL A 68 -1.91 -18.92 -1.35
C VAL A 68 -2.35 -17.46 -1.21
N VAL A 69 -2.34 -16.90 0.00
CA VAL A 69 -2.77 -15.51 0.22
C VAL A 69 -1.79 -14.55 -0.47
N SER A 70 -0.49 -14.81 -0.43
CA SER A 70 0.49 -13.99 -1.16
C SER A 70 0.29 -14.07 -2.68
N ALA A 71 0.01 -15.25 -3.24
CA ALA A 71 -0.33 -15.41 -4.65
C ALA A 71 -1.58 -14.62 -5.03
N LEU A 72 -2.64 -14.67 -4.21
CA LEU A 72 -3.87 -13.90 -4.43
C LEU A 72 -3.62 -12.39 -4.47
N LEU A 73 -2.78 -11.86 -3.57
CA LEU A 73 -2.41 -10.44 -3.57
C LEU A 73 -1.57 -10.08 -4.81
N ASN A 74 -0.65 -10.96 -5.21
CA ASN A 74 0.21 -10.77 -6.38
C ASN A 74 -0.53 -10.91 -7.72
N LEU A 75 -1.79 -11.37 -7.75
CA LEU A 75 -2.61 -11.34 -8.96
C LEU A 75 -2.80 -9.91 -9.51
N LEU A 76 -2.68 -8.89 -8.65
CA LEU A 76 -2.68 -7.49 -9.06
C LEU A 76 -1.55 -7.17 -10.06
N LEU A 77 -0.46 -7.95 -10.09
CA LEU A 77 0.67 -7.75 -11.01
C LEU A 77 0.62 -8.65 -12.25
N ILE A 78 -0.11 -9.77 -12.21
CA ILE A 78 -0.08 -10.76 -13.31
C ILE A 78 -0.65 -10.18 -14.61
N GLY A 79 -1.72 -9.41 -14.52
CA GLY A 79 -2.31 -8.79 -15.71
C GLY A 79 -1.30 -7.92 -16.47
N SER A 80 -0.43 -7.21 -15.73
CA SER A 80 0.64 -6.37 -16.26
C SER A 80 1.82 -7.15 -16.86
N ILE A 81 1.91 -8.47 -16.63
CA ILE A 81 2.92 -9.33 -17.30
C ILE A 81 2.41 -9.78 -18.67
N VAL A 82 1.10 -9.95 -18.83
CA VAL A 82 0.47 -10.42 -20.07
C VAL A 82 -0.15 -9.30 -20.90
N GLY A 83 -0.18 -8.08 -20.37
CA GLY A 83 -0.64 -6.87 -21.03
C GLY A 83 0.04 -6.64 -22.39
N GLY A 84 -0.70 -6.11 -23.35
CA GLY A 84 -0.20 -5.78 -24.70
C GLY A 84 -0.16 -6.95 -25.69
N LYS A 85 -0.47 -8.18 -25.26
CA LYS A 85 -0.56 -9.36 -26.14
C LYS A 85 -1.93 -9.49 -26.81
N ALA A 86 -2.02 -10.31 -27.87
CA ALA A 86 -3.29 -10.64 -28.51
C ALA A 86 -4.23 -11.41 -27.54
N PRO A 87 -5.57 -11.27 -27.63
CA PRO A 87 -6.49 -11.83 -26.62
C PRO A 87 -6.36 -13.35 -26.38
N SER A 88 -6.12 -14.14 -27.43
CA SER A 88 -5.90 -15.59 -27.32
C SER A 88 -4.58 -15.94 -26.61
N GLU A 89 -3.55 -15.14 -26.81
CA GLU A 89 -2.25 -15.29 -26.16
C GLU A 89 -2.32 -14.84 -24.70
N MET A 90 -3.02 -13.73 -24.41
CA MET A 90 -3.25 -13.26 -23.04
C MET A 90 -3.90 -14.33 -22.17
N MET A 91 -4.90 -15.04 -22.70
CA MET A 91 -5.60 -16.08 -21.93
C MET A 91 -4.69 -17.28 -21.65
N SER A 92 -4.01 -17.81 -22.67
CA SER A 92 -3.15 -18.99 -22.53
C SER A 92 -1.92 -18.72 -21.66
N VAL A 93 -1.20 -17.63 -21.93
CA VAL A 93 -0.03 -17.20 -21.15
C VAL A 93 -0.45 -16.77 -19.74
N GLY A 94 -1.57 -16.06 -19.60
CA GLY A 94 -2.12 -15.64 -18.31
C GLY A 94 -2.43 -16.81 -17.40
N LEU A 95 -3.08 -17.87 -17.91
CA LEU A 95 -3.36 -19.07 -17.12
C LEU A 95 -2.08 -19.76 -16.63
N ILE A 96 -1.04 -19.82 -17.46
CA ILE A 96 0.26 -20.39 -17.08
C ILE A 96 0.91 -19.56 -15.96
N TRP A 97 0.91 -18.23 -16.09
CA TRP A 97 1.45 -17.35 -15.05
C TRP A 97 0.67 -17.42 -13.75
N VAL A 98 -0.66 -17.47 -13.80
CA VAL A 98 -1.51 -17.66 -12.61
C VAL A 98 -1.18 -18.99 -11.95
N ALA A 99 -1.19 -20.10 -12.70
CA ALA A 99 -0.87 -21.42 -12.16
C ALA A 99 0.54 -21.46 -11.55
N GLY A 100 1.53 -20.92 -12.27
CA GLY A 100 2.92 -20.81 -11.83
C GLY A 100 3.05 -20.01 -10.54
N LEU A 101 2.41 -18.84 -10.44
CA LEU A 101 2.41 -18.01 -9.24
C LEU A 101 1.87 -18.78 -8.02
N PHE A 102 0.72 -19.43 -8.16
CA PHE A 102 0.14 -20.20 -7.05
C PHE A 102 1.05 -21.37 -6.64
N VAL A 103 1.55 -22.16 -7.60
CA VAL A 103 2.41 -23.31 -7.32
C VAL A 103 3.70 -22.86 -6.63
N VAL A 104 4.40 -21.87 -7.20
CA VAL A 104 5.66 -21.37 -6.65
C VAL A 104 5.46 -20.75 -5.27
N SER A 105 4.45 -19.91 -5.08
CA SER A 105 4.18 -19.30 -3.78
C SER A 105 3.81 -20.33 -2.70
N ILE A 106 3.02 -21.35 -3.04
CA ILE A 106 2.70 -22.46 -2.11
C ILE A 106 3.95 -23.23 -1.73
N VAL A 107 4.77 -23.61 -2.71
CA VAL A 107 6.02 -24.36 -2.48
C VAL A 107 6.98 -23.56 -1.62
N LEU A 108 7.22 -22.28 -1.93
CA LEU A 108 8.06 -21.39 -1.12
C LEU A 108 7.51 -21.21 0.30
N GLY A 109 6.19 -21.10 0.45
CA GLY A 109 5.55 -21.04 1.76
C GLY A 109 5.76 -22.31 2.59
N ILE A 110 5.63 -23.49 1.98
CA ILE A 110 5.88 -24.79 2.62
C ILE A 110 7.35 -24.93 3.01
N ILE A 111 8.27 -24.57 2.10
CA ILE A 111 9.72 -24.58 2.34
C ILE A 111 10.03 -23.70 3.55
N GLY A 112 9.53 -22.46 3.58
CA GLY A 112 9.71 -21.55 4.71
C GLY A 112 9.23 -22.16 6.03
N ALA A 113 7.99 -22.65 6.06
CA ALA A 113 7.40 -23.26 7.25
C ALA A 113 8.14 -24.53 7.73
N SER A 114 8.83 -25.24 6.83
CA SER A 114 9.64 -26.42 7.22
C SER A 114 10.85 -26.08 8.11
N PHE A 115 11.28 -24.82 8.12
CA PHE A 115 12.34 -24.30 8.98
C PHE A 115 11.83 -23.76 10.33
N HIS A 116 10.52 -23.84 10.60
CA HIS A 116 9.94 -23.40 11.88
C HIS A 116 10.67 -24.04 13.08
N GLY A 117 11.04 -23.22 14.08
CA GLY A 117 11.73 -23.67 15.30
C GLY A 117 13.17 -24.16 15.12
N ARG A 118 13.70 -24.21 13.89
CA ARG A 118 15.11 -24.61 13.62
C ARG A 118 16.10 -23.46 13.81
N LEU A 119 15.62 -22.23 13.67
CA LEU A 119 16.38 -21.02 13.98
C LEU A 119 15.89 -20.49 15.33
N LYS A 120 16.80 -19.97 16.15
CA LYS A 120 16.46 -19.40 17.47
C LYS A 120 15.47 -18.26 17.28
N ASP A 121 14.21 -18.49 17.59
CA ASP A 121 13.18 -17.46 17.54
C ASP A 121 13.43 -16.45 18.66
N CYS A 122 13.30 -15.15 18.36
CA CYS A 122 13.17 -14.15 19.41
C CYS A 122 11.91 -14.48 20.22
N SER A 123 12.03 -14.56 21.54
CA SER A 123 10.98 -15.01 22.46
C SER A 123 9.83 -13.99 22.67
N CYS A 124 9.50 -13.19 21.65
CA CYS A 124 8.40 -12.23 21.72
C CYS A 124 7.08 -12.93 21.40
N ASP A 125 6.16 -12.97 22.37
CA ASP A 125 4.78 -13.37 22.13
C ASP A 125 4.07 -12.26 21.35
N VAL A 126 3.86 -12.48 20.05
CA VAL A 126 3.26 -11.50 19.14
C VAL A 126 1.75 -11.71 19.11
N ASP A 127 0.96 -10.68 19.45
CA ASP A 127 -0.48 -10.65 19.13
C ASP A 127 -0.64 -10.42 17.63
N TRP A 128 -0.95 -11.49 16.88
CA TRP A 128 -1.01 -11.44 15.43
C TRP A 128 -2.14 -10.56 14.88
N ASN A 129 -3.20 -10.31 15.67
CA ASN A 129 -4.22 -9.36 15.26
C ASN A 129 -3.61 -7.95 15.16
N PHE A 130 -2.86 -7.55 16.19
CA PHE A 130 -2.12 -6.30 16.19
C PHE A 130 -1.02 -6.29 15.13
N GLY A 131 -0.28 -7.40 14.96
CA GLY A 131 0.72 -7.55 13.92
C GLY A 131 0.19 -7.28 12.51
N PHE A 132 -1.00 -7.81 12.17
CA PHE A 132 -1.64 -7.52 10.88
C PHE A 132 -1.88 -6.03 10.68
N LEU A 133 -2.40 -5.34 11.69
CA LEU A 133 -2.65 -3.89 11.63
C LEU A 133 -1.34 -3.10 11.52
N CYS A 134 -0.27 -3.53 12.20
CA CYS A 134 1.06 -2.92 12.04
C CYS A 134 1.55 -3.04 10.60
N VAL A 135 1.50 -4.23 10.01
CA VAL A 135 1.92 -4.44 8.61
C VAL A 135 1.09 -3.60 7.64
N ALA A 136 -0.24 -3.59 7.80
CA ALA A 136 -1.11 -2.76 6.98
C ALA A 136 -0.79 -1.26 7.14
N THR A 137 -0.52 -0.81 8.37
CA THR A 137 -0.10 0.58 8.65
C THR A 137 1.24 0.91 7.99
N THR A 138 2.21 -0.01 8.03
CA THR A 138 3.50 0.14 7.36
C THR A 138 3.33 0.23 5.84
N LEU A 139 2.45 -0.58 5.24
CA LEU A 139 2.15 -0.48 3.81
C LEU A 139 1.56 0.90 3.45
N VAL A 140 0.64 1.43 4.26
CA VAL A 140 0.08 2.79 4.05
C VAL A 140 1.15 3.87 4.25
N PHE A 141 2.08 3.69 5.19
CA PHE A 141 3.23 4.59 5.32
C PHE A 141 4.08 4.59 4.05
N LEU A 142 4.41 3.42 3.51
CA LEU A 142 5.16 3.31 2.24
C LEU A 142 4.41 3.98 1.08
N MET A 143 3.08 3.92 1.06
CA MET A 143 2.26 4.65 0.08
C MET A 143 2.44 6.17 0.19
N LEU A 144 2.50 6.72 1.40
CA LEU A 144 2.80 8.15 1.58
C LEU A 144 4.20 8.50 1.07
N VAL A 145 5.18 7.63 1.29
CA VAL A 145 6.53 7.82 0.74
C VAL A 145 6.49 7.83 -0.78
N THR A 146 5.83 6.84 -1.42
CA THR A 146 5.72 6.82 -2.89
C THR A 146 4.94 8.02 -3.43
N GLY A 147 3.88 8.48 -2.75
CA GLY A 147 3.17 9.70 -3.15
C GLY A 147 4.03 10.96 -3.03
N GLY A 148 4.84 11.04 -1.96
CA GLY A 148 5.83 12.09 -1.79
C GLY A 148 6.91 12.08 -2.89
N LEU A 149 7.33 10.89 -3.33
CA LEU A 149 8.24 10.72 -4.48
C LEU A 149 7.58 11.17 -5.79
N VAL A 150 6.35 10.73 -6.07
CA VAL A 150 5.60 11.12 -7.28
C VAL A 150 5.46 12.64 -7.38
N THR A 151 5.07 13.30 -6.29
CA THR A 151 4.98 14.77 -6.26
C THR A 151 6.36 15.42 -6.34
N GLY A 152 7.35 14.91 -5.63
CA GLY A 152 8.69 15.50 -5.57
C GLY A 152 9.51 15.37 -6.85
N MET A 153 9.21 14.40 -7.70
CA MET A 153 9.80 14.23 -9.03
C MET A 153 8.91 14.77 -10.15
N GLU A 154 7.85 15.51 -9.81
CA GLU A 154 6.88 16.07 -10.76
C GLU A 154 6.26 14.99 -11.69
N ALA A 155 6.25 13.75 -11.22
CA ALA A 155 5.80 12.59 -11.97
C ALA A 155 4.28 12.41 -11.93
N GLY A 156 3.56 13.20 -11.12
CA GLY A 156 2.12 13.00 -10.85
C GLY A 156 1.17 13.34 -11.99
N LEU A 157 1.67 13.64 -13.18
CA LEU A 157 0.94 13.84 -14.45
C LEU A 157 1.63 13.11 -15.62
N ALA A 158 2.55 12.18 -15.33
CA ALA A 158 3.27 11.42 -16.36
C ALA A 158 2.33 10.50 -17.14
N VAL A 159 1.33 9.93 -16.47
CA VAL A 159 0.25 9.10 -17.01
C VAL A 159 -1.03 9.97 -17.08
N PRO A 160 -1.48 10.36 -18.28
CA PRO A 160 -2.50 11.41 -18.44
C PRO A 160 -3.94 10.95 -18.12
N ASP A 161 -4.22 9.66 -18.18
CA ASP A 161 -5.56 9.09 -18.01
C ASP A 161 -5.74 8.41 -16.65
N TRP A 162 -7.00 8.25 -16.22
CA TRP A 162 -7.41 7.46 -15.05
C TRP A 162 -8.88 7.04 -15.24
N PRO A 163 -9.32 5.83 -14.84
CA PRO A 163 -8.63 4.78 -14.08
C PRO A 163 -7.70 3.90 -14.93
N ASN A 164 -7.56 4.20 -16.22
CA ASN A 164 -6.65 3.51 -17.13
C ASN A 164 -5.21 4.01 -16.97
N SER A 165 -4.28 3.37 -17.67
CA SER A 165 -2.92 3.85 -17.89
C SER A 165 -2.57 3.66 -19.36
N TYR A 166 -2.47 4.76 -20.09
CA TYR A 166 -2.33 4.77 -21.55
C TYR A 166 -3.39 3.91 -22.26
N GLY A 167 -4.64 3.95 -21.78
CA GLY A 167 -5.79 3.33 -22.45
C GLY A 167 -5.94 1.85 -22.12
N HIS A 168 -4.91 1.26 -21.52
CA HIS A 168 -5.00 -0.06 -20.89
C HIS A 168 -5.72 0.06 -19.54
N ASN A 169 -6.48 -0.97 -19.19
CA ASN A 169 -6.87 -1.16 -17.79
C ASN A 169 -5.58 -1.13 -16.94
N MET A 170 -5.58 -0.45 -15.80
CA MET A 170 -4.38 -0.27 -14.97
C MET A 170 -3.72 -1.60 -14.56
N LEU A 171 -4.51 -2.67 -14.35
CA LEU A 171 -3.98 -4.00 -14.03
C LEU A 171 -3.42 -4.76 -15.25
N LEU A 172 -3.62 -4.23 -16.46
CA LEU A 172 -3.16 -4.81 -17.72
C LEU A 172 -2.10 -3.92 -18.39
N TYR A 173 -1.73 -2.79 -17.79
CA TYR A 173 -0.66 -1.95 -18.32
C TYR A 173 0.69 -2.69 -18.17
N PRO A 174 1.48 -2.85 -19.24
CA PRO A 174 2.67 -3.71 -19.19
C PRO A 174 3.76 -3.23 -18.22
N LEU A 175 4.27 -4.13 -17.37
CA LEU A 175 5.38 -3.81 -16.45
C LEU A 175 6.69 -3.43 -17.17
N THR A 176 6.85 -3.85 -18.43
CA THR A 176 8.00 -3.44 -19.23
C THR A 176 7.88 -1.99 -19.71
N GLU A 177 6.67 -1.48 -19.90
CA GLU A 177 6.42 -0.12 -20.38
C GLU A 177 6.49 0.93 -19.27
N MET A 178 6.22 0.54 -18.02
CA MET A 178 6.36 1.49 -16.90
C MET A 178 7.82 1.96 -16.71
N VAL A 179 8.81 1.16 -17.10
CA VAL A 179 10.24 1.57 -17.11
C VAL A 179 10.57 2.16 -18.49
N SER A 180 10.00 3.34 -18.76
CA SER A 180 10.23 4.04 -20.03
C SER A 180 11.56 4.83 -20.03
N PRO A 181 12.41 4.69 -21.07
CA PRO A 181 13.57 5.55 -21.27
C PRO A 181 13.21 7.02 -21.50
N GLU A 182 12.04 7.28 -22.06
CA GLU A 182 11.59 8.61 -22.48
C GLU A 182 11.02 9.42 -21.32
N ASN A 183 10.29 8.77 -20.41
CA ASN A 183 9.73 9.43 -19.23
C ASN A 183 9.81 8.52 -18.00
N LYS A 184 10.82 8.79 -17.16
CA LYS A 184 11.03 8.06 -15.90
C LYS A 184 9.89 8.28 -14.89
N GLY A 185 9.08 9.32 -15.04
CA GLY A 185 7.94 9.61 -14.19
C GLY A 185 6.84 8.54 -14.26
N VAL A 186 6.71 7.86 -15.41
CA VAL A 186 5.69 6.81 -15.63
C VAL A 186 5.83 5.69 -14.60
N PHE A 187 7.07 5.25 -14.33
CA PHE A 187 7.35 4.22 -13.34
C PHE A 187 6.77 4.60 -11.97
N PHE A 188 7.09 5.80 -11.49
CA PHE A 188 6.71 6.24 -10.16
C PHE A 188 5.20 6.42 -10.03
N GLU A 189 4.57 7.03 -11.03
CA GLU A 189 3.13 7.23 -11.01
C GLU A 189 2.37 5.90 -11.10
N HIS A 190 2.74 5.02 -12.03
CA HIS A 190 2.06 3.74 -12.20
C HIS A 190 2.27 2.82 -10.98
N ALA A 191 3.49 2.74 -10.44
CA ALA A 191 3.78 1.97 -9.22
C ALA A 191 2.99 2.51 -8.00
N HIS A 192 2.84 3.83 -7.89
CA HIS A 192 2.01 4.45 -6.85
C HIS A 192 0.53 4.06 -6.99
N ARG A 193 -0.02 4.15 -8.21
CA ARG A 193 -1.42 3.77 -8.48
C ARG A 193 -1.70 2.29 -8.17
N LEU A 194 -0.80 1.39 -8.58
CA LEU A 194 -0.92 -0.05 -8.34
C LEU A 194 -0.78 -0.42 -6.86
N THR A 195 0.12 0.26 -6.14
CA THR A 195 0.22 0.15 -4.67
C THR A 195 -1.04 0.66 -3.98
N GLY A 196 -1.67 1.71 -4.53
CA GLY A 196 -2.99 2.19 -4.09
C GLY A 196 -4.09 1.11 -4.17
N MET A 197 -4.10 0.30 -5.22
CA MET A 197 -5.02 -0.84 -5.34
C MET A 197 -4.77 -1.91 -4.27
N LEU A 198 -3.50 -2.22 -3.99
CA LEU A 198 -3.13 -3.15 -2.92
C LEU A 198 -3.61 -2.63 -1.55
N ILE A 199 -3.54 -1.33 -1.29
CA ILE A 199 -4.09 -0.71 -0.07
C ILE A 199 -5.61 -0.77 -0.04
N GLY A 200 -6.29 -0.56 -1.18
CA GLY A 200 -7.74 -0.76 -1.30
C GLY A 200 -8.14 -2.17 -0.86
N MET A 201 -7.46 -3.20 -1.37
CA MET A 201 -7.69 -4.59 -0.97
C MET A 201 -7.36 -4.83 0.51
N THR A 202 -6.23 -4.30 0.98
CA THR A 202 -5.78 -4.44 2.37
C THR A 202 -6.75 -3.79 3.35
N SER A 203 -7.29 -2.61 3.02
CA SER A 203 -8.27 -1.90 3.85
C SER A 203 -9.62 -2.62 3.90
N LEU A 204 -10.05 -3.27 2.82
CA LEU A 204 -11.20 -4.17 2.84
C LEU A 204 -10.95 -5.38 3.75
N MET A 205 -9.80 -6.04 3.61
CA MET A 205 -9.39 -7.15 4.49
C MET A 205 -9.36 -6.70 5.96
N MET A 206 -8.85 -5.51 6.22
CA MET A 206 -8.83 -4.89 7.55
C MET A 206 -10.23 -4.73 8.14
N VAL A 207 -11.21 -4.22 7.39
CA VAL A 207 -12.60 -4.13 7.87
C VAL A 207 -13.13 -5.48 8.31
N ILE A 208 -12.97 -6.51 7.45
CA ILE A 208 -13.42 -7.87 7.73
C ILE A 208 -12.74 -8.43 8.99
N CYS A 209 -11.43 -8.23 9.10
CA CYS A 209 -10.63 -8.73 10.21
C CYS A 209 -11.01 -8.05 11.53
N VAL A 210 -11.09 -6.71 11.56
CA VAL A 210 -11.46 -5.95 12.76
C VAL A 210 -12.86 -6.35 13.24
N TRP A 211 -13.81 -6.53 12.32
CA TRP A 211 -15.17 -6.97 12.67
C TRP A 211 -15.20 -8.39 13.26
N LYS A 212 -14.35 -9.30 12.77
CA LYS A 212 -14.22 -10.66 13.30
C LYS A 212 -13.44 -10.74 14.62
N TRP A 213 -12.40 -9.93 14.80
CA TRP A 213 -11.46 -10.04 15.92
C TRP A 213 -11.82 -9.14 17.10
N ASN A 214 -12.44 -7.99 16.87
CA ASN A 214 -12.75 -7.00 17.90
C ASN A 214 -14.26 -6.81 18.04
N LYS A 215 -14.77 -6.67 19.27
CA LYS A 215 -16.19 -6.39 19.57
C LYS A 215 -16.48 -4.90 19.79
N CYS A 216 -15.45 -4.07 19.97
CA CYS A 216 -15.61 -2.63 20.20
C CYS A 216 -16.24 -1.95 18.98
N LYS A 217 -17.42 -1.36 19.17
CA LYS A 217 -18.16 -0.67 18.10
C LYS A 217 -17.34 0.47 17.49
N ILE A 218 -16.60 1.22 18.31
CA ILE A 218 -15.76 2.34 17.85
C ILE A 218 -14.69 1.84 16.87
N ALA A 219 -13.97 0.75 17.21
CA ALA A 219 -12.94 0.19 16.34
C ALA A 219 -13.53 -0.29 15.00
N ARG A 220 -14.70 -0.92 15.03
CA ARG A 220 -15.42 -1.40 13.83
C ARG A 220 -15.89 -0.26 12.93
N THR A 221 -16.45 0.78 13.51
CA THR A 221 -16.87 1.98 12.77
C THR A 221 -15.67 2.71 12.21
N LEU A 222 -14.58 2.87 12.98
CA LEU A 222 -13.35 3.48 12.50
C LEU A 222 -12.75 2.73 11.31
N ALA A 223 -12.68 1.39 11.39
CA ALA A 223 -12.21 0.57 10.27
C ALA A 223 -13.04 0.78 8.99
N LEU A 224 -14.38 0.84 9.12
CA LEU A 224 -15.29 1.11 8.00
C LEU A 224 -15.07 2.51 7.41
N LEU A 225 -14.96 3.54 8.25
CA LEU A 225 -14.71 4.91 7.82
C LEU A 225 -13.37 5.02 7.09
N ILE A 226 -12.31 4.40 7.61
CA ILE A 226 -11.00 4.34 6.95
C ILE A 226 -11.12 3.73 5.56
N PHE A 227 -11.82 2.60 5.41
CA PHE A 227 -12.04 1.98 4.10
C PHE A 227 -12.77 2.91 3.12
N ILE A 228 -13.84 3.58 3.58
CA ILE A 228 -14.56 4.57 2.75
C ILE A 228 -13.62 5.69 2.32
N PHE A 229 -12.80 6.23 3.24
CA PHE A 229 -11.82 7.26 2.90
C PHE A 229 -10.73 6.77 1.94
N VAL A 230 -10.29 5.52 2.02
CA VAL A 230 -9.36 4.92 1.04
C VAL A 230 -9.97 4.88 -0.36
N CYS A 231 -11.25 4.49 -0.48
CA CYS A 231 -11.97 4.52 -1.76
C CYS A 231 -12.09 5.95 -2.31
N MET A 232 -12.47 6.91 -1.46
CA MET A 232 -12.51 8.32 -1.82
C MET A 232 -11.14 8.85 -2.23
N GLN A 233 -10.07 8.39 -1.57
CA GLN A 233 -8.71 8.80 -1.88
C GLN A 233 -8.23 8.30 -3.24
N GLY A 234 -8.60 7.07 -3.63
CA GLY A 234 -8.38 6.57 -4.99
C GLY A 234 -9.08 7.42 -6.04
N LEU A 235 -10.33 7.83 -5.77
CA LEU A 235 -11.07 8.75 -6.64
C LEU A 235 -10.43 10.15 -6.71
N LEU A 236 -10.05 10.74 -5.57
CA LEU A 236 -9.35 12.03 -5.53
C LEU A 236 -8.01 11.96 -6.29
N GLY A 237 -7.29 10.85 -6.18
CA GLY A 237 -6.05 10.61 -6.91
C GLY A 237 -6.25 10.55 -8.43
N GLY A 238 -7.38 10.02 -8.91
CA GLY A 238 -7.74 10.08 -10.33
C GLY A 238 -8.15 11.48 -10.78
N LEU A 239 -9.06 12.10 -10.03
CA LEU A 239 -9.62 13.42 -10.36
C LEU A 239 -8.58 14.53 -10.33
N ARG A 240 -7.51 14.41 -9.54
CA ARG A 240 -6.41 15.40 -9.56
C ARG A 240 -5.64 15.38 -10.89
N VAL A 241 -5.64 14.24 -11.60
CA VAL A 241 -5.02 14.07 -12.92
C VAL A 241 -5.98 14.50 -14.02
N THR A 242 -7.23 14.01 -14.01
CA THR A 242 -8.17 14.22 -15.11
C THR A 242 -9.02 15.49 -14.98
N GLY A 243 -9.19 16.01 -13.76
CA GLY A 243 -10.05 17.15 -13.42
C GLY A 243 -11.52 16.78 -13.21
N HIS A 244 -12.03 15.84 -14.00
CA HIS A 244 -13.40 15.33 -13.94
C HIS A 244 -13.42 13.83 -14.25
N LEU A 245 -14.57 13.17 -14.02
CA LEU A 245 -14.74 11.77 -14.38
C LEU A 245 -14.77 11.60 -15.90
N THR A 246 -13.74 10.98 -16.46
CA THR A 246 -13.61 10.72 -17.89
C THR A 246 -12.76 9.47 -18.12
N LEU A 247 -12.88 8.88 -19.32
CA LEU A 247 -11.99 7.84 -19.81
C LEU A 247 -11.10 8.34 -20.96
N SER A 248 -11.18 9.63 -21.30
CA SER A 248 -10.37 10.24 -22.36
C SER A 248 -8.89 10.34 -21.95
N GLN A 249 -8.03 10.28 -22.96
CA GLN A 249 -6.59 10.49 -22.84
C GLN A 249 -6.15 11.83 -23.44
N ASP A 250 -7.09 12.55 -24.07
CA ASP A 250 -6.82 13.78 -24.80
C ASP A 250 -6.51 14.91 -23.82
N ARG A 251 -5.27 15.42 -23.87
CA ARG A 251 -4.82 16.50 -22.98
C ARG A 251 -5.62 17.80 -23.12
N GLU A 252 -6.31 17.99 -24.23
CA GLU A 252 -7.20 19.15 -24.45
C GLU A 252 -8.51 19.05 -23.65
N VAL A 253 -8.96 17.82 -23.35
CA VAL A 253 -10.17 17.56 -22.56
C VAL A 253 -9.83 17.52 -21.07
N LEU A 254 -8.64 17.04 -20.73
CA LEU A 254 -8.19 16.90 -19.34
C LEU A 254 -7.89 18.25 -18.71
N SER A 255 -8.29 18.42 -17.46
CA SER A 255 -8.09 19.67 -16.71
C SER A 255 -7.49 19.37 -15.31
N PRO A 256 -6.20 19.00 -15.21
CA PRO A 256 -5.56 18.67 -13.95
C PRO A 256 -5.82 19.73 -12.87
N ASN A 257 -6.18 19.30 -11.66
CA ASN A 257 -6.60 20.22 -10.61
C ASN A 257 -5.61 20.21 -9.44
N LEU A 258 -4.94 21.35 -9.25
CA LEU A 258 -3.95 21.53 -8.20
C LEU A 258 -4.55 21.38 -6.79
N TRP A 259 -5.72 21.97 -6.55
CA TRP A 259 -6.36 21.96 -5.24
C TRP A 259 -6.88 20.58 -4.86
N ILE A 260 -7.34 19.79 -5.83
CA ILE A 260 -7.63 18.37 -5.59
C ILE A 260 -6.34 17.64 -5.21
N GLY A 261 -5.20 17.98 -5.81
CA GLY A 261 -3.88 17.48 -5.42
C GLY A 261 -3.52 17.80 -3.96
N VAL A 262 -3.74 19.04 -3.51
CA VAL A 262 -3.55 19.45 -2.10
C VAL A 262 -4.44 18.65 -1.16
N VAL A 263 -5.75 18.56 -1.48
CA VAL A 263 -6.72 17.81 -0.67
C VAL A 263 -6.35 16.33 -0.61
N HIS A 264 -6.00 15.73 -1.75
CA HIS A 264 -5.52 14.35 -1.83
C HIS A 264 -4.29 14.15 -0.93
N GLY A 265 -3.29 15.04 -1.00
CA GLY A 265 -2.09 14.96 -0.16
C GLY A 265 -2.39 15.03 1.34
N VAL A 266 -3.31 15.90 1.77
CA VAL A 266 -3.72 16.03 3.17
C VAL A 266 -4.54 14.82 3.64
N VAL A 267 -5.55 14.42 2.86
CA VAL A 267 -6.44 13.28 3.19
C VAL A 267 -5.65 11.98 3.29
N GLY A 268 -4.65 11.76 2.44
CA GLY A 268 -3.78 10.59 2.52
C GLY A 268 -3.10 10.44 3.88
N GLN A 269 -2.61 11.55 4.46
CA GLN A 269 -1.97 11.52 5.77
C GLN A 269 -2.98 11.30 6.90
N MET A 270 -4.21 11.82 6.78
CA MET A 270 -5.29 11.56 7.72
C MET A 270 -5.71 10.08 7.73
N ILE A 271 -5.74 9.43 6.56
CA ILE A 271 -5.98 7.99 6.44
C ILE A 271 -4.89 7.22 7.18
N PHE A 272 -3.61 7.56 6.98
CA PHE A 272 -2.51 6.95 7.72
C PHE A 272 -2.66 7.11 9.24
N ALA A 273 -2.99 8.31 9.73
CA ALA A 273 -3.30 8.53 11.14
C ALA A 273 -4.46 7.66 11.63
N GLY A 274 -5.48 7.44 10.80
CA GLY A 274 -6.57 6.50 11.07
C GLY A 274 -6.10 5.06 11.23
N PHE A 275 -5.22 4.57 10.34
CA PHE A 275 -4.59 3.25 10.47
C PHE A 275 -3.77 3.13 11.76
N VAL A 276 -2.96 4.14 12.09
CA VAL A 276 -2.19 4.18 13.34
C VAL A 276 -3.10 4.13 14.57
N MET A 277 -4.18 4.93 14.58
CA MET A 277 -5.15 4.94 15.68
C MET A 277 -5.83 3.58 15.85
N LEU A 278 -6.29 2.99 14.75
CA LEU A 278 -6.93 1.67 14.78
C LEU A 278 -5.96 0.59 15.23
N SER A 279 -4.71 0.63 14.76
CA SER A 279 -3.63 -0.25 15.19
C SER A 279 -3.38 -0.10 16.70
N ALA A 280 -3.29 1.13 17.21
CA ALA A 280 -3.16 1.41 18.65
C ALA A 280 -4.33 0.83 19.45
N MET A 281 -5.58 1.01 19.00
CA MET A 281 -6.78 0.45 19.62
C MET A 281 -6.80 -1.09 19.67
N MET A 282 -6.09 -1.75 18.75
CA MET A 282 -5.97 -3.21 18.70
C MET A 282 -4.78 -3.74 19.51
N SER A 283 -3.88 -2.87 19.96
CA SER A 283 -2.69 -3.27 20.72
C SER A 283 -3.02 -3.86 22.09
N PRO A 284 -2.17 -4.76 22.63
CA PRO A 284 -2.34 -5.27 23.99
C PRO A 284 -2.37 -4.16 25.06
N LYS A 285 -1.54 -3.13 24.91
CA LYS A 285 -1.45 -1.99 25.85
C LYS A 285 -2.76 -1.20 25.93
N TRP A 286 -3.53 -1.11 24.85
CA TRP A 286 -4.82 -0.41 24.84
C TRP A 286 -5.89 -1.12 25.67
N LYS A 287 -5.78 -2.44 25.85
CA LYS A 287 -6.73 -3.24 26.65
C LYS A 287 -6.52 -3.08 28.16
N SER A 288 -5.32 -2.68 28.56
CA SER A 288 -4.94 -2.48 29.97
C SER A 288 -4.28 -1.11 30.13
N PRO A 289 -5.04 -0.02 29.98
CA PRO A 289 -4.49 1.32 30.02
C PRO A 289 -4.01 1.65 31.44
N GLU A 290 -2.74 2.01 31.57
CA GLU A 290 -2.24 2.68 32.77
C GLU A 290 -2.60 4.17 32.68
N ARG A 291 -3.26 4.71 33.71
CA ARG A 291 -3.64 6.12 33.74
C ARG A 291 -2.45 6.97 34.18
N VAL A 292 -1.66 7.42 33.22
CA VAL A 292 -0.46 8.24 33.46
C VAL A 292 -0.70 9.73 33.13
N THR A 293 -1.94 10.14 32.81
CA THR A 293 -2.25 11.49 32.31
C THR A 293 -3.03 12.36 33.30
N ASN A 294 -2.74 13.66 33.30
CA ASN A 294 -3.43 14.72 34.05
C ASN A 294 -4.51 15.43 33.19
N LYS A 295 -5.37 16.25 33.82
CA LYS A 295 -6.46 16.99 33.12
C LYS A 295 -5.95 17.94 32.02
N GLY A 296 -4.72 18.46 32.16
CA GLY A 296 -4.11 19.36 31.17
C GLY A 296 -3.60 18.64 29.92
N ASP A 297 -3.23 17.36 30.02
CA ASP A 297 -2.55 16.64 28.95
C ASP A 297 -3.45 16.43 27.74
N ALA A 298 -4.75 16.17 27.97
CA ALA A 298 -5.73 16.05 26.91
C ALA A 298 -5.89 17.35 26.10
N LYS A 299 -5.83 18.51 26.78
CA LYS A 299 -5.89 19.82 26.12
C LYS A 299 -4.64 20.07 25.28
N TRP A 300 -3.46 19.81 25.83
CA TRP A 300 -2.18 19.96 25.10
C TRP A 300 -2.08 19.01 23.91
N ALA A 301 -2.49 17.75 24.07
CA ALA A 301 -2.54 16.79 22.98
C ALA A 301 -3.49 17.25 21.86
N MET A 302 -4.69 17.75 22.21
CA MET A 302 -5.62 18.29 21.21
C MET A 302 -5.05 19.50 20.48
N MET A 303 -4.46 20.46 21.19
CA MET A 303 -3.83 21.63 20.57
C MET A 303 -2.68 21.24 19.65
N LEU A 304 -1.86 20.27 20.06
CA LEU A 304 -0.79 19.72 19.22
C LEU A 304 -1.35 19.06 17.95
N CYS A 305 -2.39 18.23 18.07
CA CYS A 305 -3.04 17.62 16.91
C CYS A 305 -3.58 18.68 15.92
N VAL A 306 -4.25 19.72 16.43
CA VAL A 306 -4.74 20.83 15.59
C VAL A 306 -3.58 21.56 14.91
N ALA A 307 -2.52 21.88 15.65
CA ALA A 307 -1.33 22.54 15.10
C ALA A 307 -0.66 21.68 14.01
N MET A 308 -0.56 20.36 14.22
CA MET A 308 -0.03 19.44 13.21
C MET A 308 -0.91 19.40 11.96
N VAL A 309 -2.24 19.32 12.09
CA VAL A 309 -3.15 19.34 10.92
C VAL A 309 -3.01 20.65 10.15
N LEU A 310 -2.93 21.80 10.83
CA LEU A 310 -2.68 23.09 10.18
C LEU A 310 -1.34 23.09 9.45
N GLN A 311 -0.28 22.60 10.08
CA GLN A 311 1.06 22.49 9.48
C GLN A 311 1.06 21.57 8.25
N LEU A 312 0.30 20.48 8.27
CA LEU A 312 0.14 19.59 7.12
C LEU A 312 -0.57 20.27 5.94
N VAL A 313 -1.66 21.00 6.21
CA VAL A 313 -2.40 21.75 5.17
C VAL A 313 -1.52 22.82 4.55
N LEU A 314 -0.83 23.62 5.39
CA LEU A 314 0.07 24.66 4.93
C LEU A 314 1.24 24.09 4.11
N GLY A 315 1.84 22.99 4.56
CA GLY A 315 2.93 22.32 3.85
C GLY A 315 2.50 21.75 2.50
N ALA A 316 1.32 21.14 2.43
CA ALA A 316 0.76 20.63 1.18
C ALA A 316 0.44 21.78 0.20
N ALA A 317 -0.21 22.84 0.68
CA ALA A 317 -0.51 24.01 -0.14
C ALA A 317 0.77 24.65 -0.68
N TYR A 318 1.76 24.90 0.18
CA TYR A 318 3.04 25.50 -0.23
C TYR A 318 3.74 24.69 -1.31
N ARG A 319 3.87 23.37 -1.12
CA ARG A 319 4.53 22.50 -2.10
C ARG A 319 3.82 22.48 -3.45
N HIS A 320 2.49 22.38 -3.45
CA HIS A 320 1.72 22.36 -4.69
C HIS A 320 1.74 23.71 -5.39
N MET A 321 1.66 24.82 -4.67
CA MET A 321 1.76 26.17 -5.25
C MET A 321 3.13 26.45 -5.87
N LEU A 322 4.22 25.91 -5.31
CA LEU A 322 5.56 26.03 -5.90
C LEU A 322 5.69 25.30 -7.24
N GLY A 323 4.96 24.20 -7.43
CA GLY A 323 4.94 23.44 -8.69
C GLY A 323 4.06 24.07 -9.78
N ASP A 324 3.45 25.22 -9.53
CA ASP A 324 2.60 25.95 -10.47
C ASP A 324 3.28 27.28 -10.83
N GLU A 325 3.60 27.49 -12.12
CA GLU A 325 4.34 28.66 -12.59
C GLU A 325 3.66 30.00 -12.24
N THR A 326 2.33 30.01 -12.13
CA THR A 326 1.54 31.21 -11.85
C THR A 326 1.43 31.52 -10.35
N LEU A 327 1.46 30.47 -9.52
CA LEU A 327 1.30 30.57 -8.07
C LEU A 327 2.65 30.57 -7.33
N ALA A 328 3.70 30.04 -7.94
CA ALA A 328 5.04 29.96 -7.34
C ALA A 328 5.54 31.34 -6.85
N PRO A 329 5.43 32.45 -7.62
CA PRO A 329 5.85 33.77 -7.13
C PRO A 329 5.04 34.24 -5.91
N LYS A 330 3.75 33.90 -5.84
CA LYS A 330 2.86 34.26 -4.71
C LYS A 330 3.20 33.45 -3.47
N ALA A 331 3.55 32.18 -3.63
CA ALA A 331 3.95 31.31 -2.54
C ALA A 331 5.27 31.77 -1.89
N THR A 332 6.23 32.24 -2.67
CA THR A 332 7.52 32.73 -2.16
C THR A 332 7.40 34.04 -1.38
N HIS A 333 6.45 34.91 -1.72
CA HIS A 333 6.23 36.19 -1.03
C HIS A 333 5.63 36.06 0.38
N ILE A 334 5.01 34.93 0.73
CA ILE A 334 4.42 34.72 2.07
C ILE A 334 5.48 34.52 3.16
N LEU A 335 6.74 34.24 2.76
CA LEU A 335 7.87 33.98 3.67
C LEU A 335 8.89 35.13 3.74
N TYR A 336 8.63 36.26 3.06
CA TYR A 336 9.45 37.48 3.12
C TYR A 336 8.74 38.59 3.88
#